data_AF-X1M0X5-F1
#
_entry.id   AF-X1M0X5-F1
#
_cell.length_a   1.000
_cell.length_b   1.000
_cell.length_c   1.000
_cell.angle_alpha   90.00
_cell.angle_beta   90.00
_cell.angle_gamma   90.00
#
_symmetry.space_group_name_H-M   'P 1'
#
loop_
_entity.id
_entity.type
_entity.pdbx_description
1 polymer ?
#
loop_
_entity_poly.entity_id
_entity_poly.type
_entity_poly.pdbx_seq_one_letter_code
_entity_poly.pdbx_strand_id
1 'polypeptide(L)'
;KTGSLKSKVKSQKSKVNGVIVAEKKPERCPVCGSTDLVQEEDVLDTWFSSWLWPFSVFGWPEETEELKKFYPTDVLITAPEILFFWVARMVMAGLEFKKEIPFHSVYIHGTVRDKTGRKMSKSFGNIIDPLNIIAEVGADSLRFSLVSLTSFSQDIFLSEDSFLLGRNFANKIWNASRLILEKGNVVAELALPNNKGIKSPKPAHLPDFWILSRLYEVETEITRDLESFRFNEAAGALYQFFWHDFCDWYLEIAKFYLKKKKQTVSILFYLLDNFLRLLHPFMPFITE
;
A
#
# COMPACT_ATOMS: atom_id res chain seq x y z
N LYS A 1 -51.74 -6.10 -37.54
CA LYS A 1 -52.32 -7.09 -36.58
C LYS A 1 -51.80 -6.77 -35.19
N THR A 2 -52.44 -5.83 -34.50
CA THR A 2 -52.11 -5.38 -33.14
C THR A 2 -52.87 -6.25 -32.14
N GLY A 3 -52.19 -7.22 -31.55
CA GLY A 3 -52.77 -8.13 -30.54
C GLY A 3 -52.64 -7.53 -29.15
N SER A 4 -53.73 -6.95 -28.64
CA SER A 4 -53.90 -6.54 -27.25
C SER A 4 -54.15 -7.77 -26.37
N LEU A 5 -53.12 -8.26 -25.66
CA LEU A 5 -53.27 -9.22 -24.57
C LEU A 5 -53.60 -8.45 -23.27
N LYS A 6 -54.89 -8.25 -23.00
CA LYS A 6 -55.37 -7.82 -21.68
C LYS A 6 -55.61 -9.07 -20.82
N SER A 7 -54.67 -9.41 -19.94
CA SER A 7 -54.95 -10.36 -18.87
C SER A 7 -55.72 -9.64 -17.76
N LYS A 8 -56.97 -10.05 -17.53
CA LYS A 8 -57.75 -9.66 -16.35
C LYS A 8 -57.25 -10.49 -15.16
N VAL A 9 -56.18 -10.05 -14.51
CA VAL A 9 -55.89 -10.55 -13.16
C VAL A 9 -56.79 -9.78 -12.20
N LYS A 10 -57.78 -10.48 -11.62
CA LYS A 10 -58.55 -9.96 -10.50
C LYS A 10 -57.56 -9.63 -9.38
N SER A 11 -57.50 -8.35 -9.01
CA SER A 11 -56.85 -7.87 -7.79
C SER A 11 -57.55 -8.52 -6.59
N GLN A 12 -57.06 -9.67 -6.15
CA GLN A 12 -57.19 -10.10 -4.76
C GLN A 12 -56.13 -9.31 -3.99
N LYS A 13 -56.58 -8.44 -3.09
CA LYS A 13 -55.75 -7.84 -2.04
C LYS A 13 -55.19 -8.99 -1.17
N SER A 14 -54.04 -9.54 -1.53
CA SER A 14 -53.28 -10.41 -0.64
C SER A 14 -52.53 -9.54 0.37
N LYS A 15 -52.72 -9.89 1.64
CA LYS A 15 -52.04 -9.35 2.81
C LYS A 15 -50.52 -9.40 2.60
N VAL A 16 -49.82 -8.41 3.13
CA VAL A 16 -48.36 -8.24 3.07
C VAL A 16 -47.63 -9.58 3.33
N ASN A 17 -47.01 -10.14 2.29
CA ASN A 17 -46.03 -11.21 2.41
C ASN A 17 -44.70 -10.55 2.82
N GLY A 18 -44.40 -10.55 4.11
CA GLY A 18 -43.16 -9.98 4.62
C GLY A 18 -42.09 -11.06 4.80
N VAL A 19 -40.91 -10.83 4.24
CA VAL A 19 -39.68 -11.57 4.62
C VAL A 19 -39.35 -11.19 6.06
N ILE A 20 -39.08 -12.19 6.91
CA ILE A 20 -38.61 -11.97 8.27
C ILE A 20 -37.09 -12.10 8.26
N VAL A 21 -36.39 -11.02 8.60
CA VAL A 21 -34.92 -11.03 8.76
C VAL A 21 -34.61 -11.15 10.24
N ALA A 22 -34.04 -12.28 10.64
CA ALA A 22 -33.62 -12.54 12.02
C ALA A 22 -32.42 -13.49 12.04
N GLU A 23 -31.51 -13.28 13.00
CA GLU A 23 -30.35 -14.16 13.19
C GLU A 23 -30.76 -15.58 13.63
N LYS A 24 -31.84 -15.68 14.41
CA LYS A 24 -32.42 -16.94 14.88
C LYS A 24 -33.83 -17.10 14.32
N LYS A 25 -34.21 -18.35 14.00
CA LYS A 25 -35.57 -18.66 13.54
C LYS A 25 -36.60 -18.17 14.55
N PRO A 26 -37.52 -17.27 14.17
CA PRO A 26 -38.59 -16.84 15.06
C PRO A 26 -39.55 -18.00 15.33
N GLU A 27 -40.21 -17.99 16.49
CA GLU A 27 -41.20 -19.03 16.82
C GLU A 27 -42.51 -18.85 16.05
N ARG A 28 -42.86 -17.61 15.71
CA ARG A 28 -44.13 -17.25 15.05
C ARG A 28 -43.93 -16.08 14.10
N CYS A 29 -44.72 -16.04 13.03
CA CYS A 29 -44.81 -14.89 12.14
C CYS A 29 -45.37 -13.67 12.90
N PRO A 30 -44.69 -12.51 12.89
CA PRO A 30 -45.15 -11.31 13.60
C PRO A 30 -46.43 -10.70 13.00
N VAL A 31 -46.79 -11.08 11.76
CA VAL A 31 -47.96 -10.55 11.05
C VAL A 31 -49.20 -11.45 11.19
N CYS A 32 -49.05 -12.77 11.05
CA CYS A 32 -50.19 -13.70 11.04
C CYS A 32 -50.22 -14.70 12.21
N GLY A 33 -49.18 -14.73 13.05
CA GLY A 33 -49.08 -15.65 14.19
C GLY A 33 -48.82 -17.12 13.84
N SER A 34 -48.69 -17.46 12.55
CA SER A 34 -48.37 -18.82 12.10
C SER A 34 -47.01 -19.28 12.62
N THR A 35 -46.90 -20.54 13.03
CA THR A 35 -45.64 -21.22 13.37
C THR A 35 -45.00 -21.90 12.16
N ASP A 36 -45.72 -21.96 11.03
CA ASP A 36 -45.25 -22.56 9.78
C ASP A 36 -44.35 -21.58 9.02
N LEU A 37 -43.14 -21.41 9.54
CA LEU A 37 -42.09 -20.57 8.97
C LEU A 37 -41.08 -21.42 8.20
N VAL A 38 -40.89 -21.06 6.93
CA VAL A 38 -39.90 -21.64 6.02
C VAL A 38 -38.73 -20.67 5.87
N GLN A 39 -37.51 -21.18 5.97
CA GLN A 39 -36.30 -20.38 5.77
C GLN A 39 -36.09 -20.16 4.26
N GLU A 40 -35.72 -18.95 3.89
CA GLU A 40 -35.31 -18.64 2.52
C GLU A 40 -34.03 -19.41 2.17
N GLU A 41 -34.02 -20.04 0.99
CA GLU A 41 -32.89 -20.84 0.51
C GLU A 41 -31.90 -20.01 -0.32
N ASP A 42 -32.32 -18.83 -0.79
CA ASP A 42 -31.45 -17.89 -1.48
C ASP A 42 -30.32 -17.40 -0.58
N VAL A 43 -29.13 -17.25 -1.19
CA VAL A 43 -27.96 -16.66 -0.56
C VAL A 43 -27.73 -15.25 -1.07
N LEU A 44 -27.13 -14.41 -0.23
CA LEU A 44 -26.72 -13.07 -0.61
C LEU A 44 -25.51 -13.13 -1.54
N ASP A 45 -25.46 -12.21 -2.51
CA ASP A 45 -24.31 -11.98 -3.37
C ASP A 45 -23.07 -11.65 -2.53
N THR A 46 -21.89 -12.14 -2.91
CA THR A 46 -20.63 -11.80 -2.24
C THR A 46 -20.38 -10.29 -2.21
N TRP A 47 -20.86 -9.54 -3.21
CA TRP A 47 -20.78 -8.07 -3.19
C TRP A 47 -21.68 -7.42 -2.14
N PHE A 48 -22.69 -8.12 -1.64
CA PHE A 48 -23.55 -7.65 -0.55
C PHE A 48 -22.85 -7.68 0.81
N SER A 49 -21.89 -8.56 1.04
CA SER A 49 -21.10 -8.50 2.27
C SER A 49 -19.92 -7.54 2.12
N SER A 50 -19.24 -7.56 0.98
CA SER A 50 -18.00 -6.77 0.79
C SER A 50 -18.22 -5.26 0.71
N TRP A 51 -19.40 -4.78 0.31
CA TRP A 51 -19.71 -3.34 0.33
C TRP A 51 -19.93 -2.76 1.74
N LEU A 52 -20.12 -3.59 2.77
CA LEU A 52 -20.21 -3.15 4.17
C LEU A 52 -18.83 -3.00 4.83
N TRP A 53 -17.77 -3.41 4.13
CA TRP A 53 -16.40 -3.46 4.62
C TRP A 53 -15.91 -2.19 5.35
N PRO A 54 -16.21 -0.95 4.90
CA PRO A 54 -15.65 0.24 5.55
C PRO A 54 -16.02 0.42 7.02
N PHE A 55 -17.09 -0.23 7.49
CA PHE A 55 -17.57 -0.08 8.86
C PHE A 55 -17.85 -1.42 9.54
N SER A 56 -18.17 -2.50 8.80
CA SER A 56 -18.44 -3.82 9.38
C SER A 56 -17.21 -4.41 10.09
N VAL A 57 -16.01 -4.08 9.64
CA VAL A 57 -14.75 -4.54 10.25
C VAL A 57 -14.48 -3.95 11.62
N PHE A 58 -15.13 -2.82 11.93
CA PHE A 58 -15.00 -2.12 13.20
C PHE A 58 -16.17 -2.46 14.14
N GLY A 59 -16.89 -3.55 13.90
CA GLY A 59 -17.95 -4.05 14.80
C GLY A 59 -19.34 -3.46 14.56
N TRP A 60 -19.57 -2.75 13.45
CA TRP A 60 -20.94 -2.40 13.02
C TRP A 60 -21.81 -3.68 12.89
N PRO A 61 -23.08 -3.68 13.33
CA PRO A 61 -23.95 -2.53 13.62
C PRO A 61 -23.78 -1.86 14.98
N GLU A 62 -22.90 -2.35 15.86
CA GLU A 62 -22.64 -1.73 17.15
C GLU A 62 -21.81 -0.44 17.01
N GLU A 63 -22.06 0.53 17.90
CA GLU A 63 -21.31 1.80 17.94
C GLU A 63 -20.03 1.66 18.79
N THR A 64 -19.07 0.91 18.27
CA THR A 64 -17.79 0.65 18.93
C THR A 64 -16.86 1.87 18.93
N GLU A 65 -15.86 1.88 19.82
CA GLU A 65 -14.83 2.92 19.83
C GLU A 65 -13.91 2.85 18.59
N GLU A 66 -13.71 1.66 18.03
CA GLU A 66 -12.95 1.50 16.78
C GLU A 66 -13.69 2.12 15.60
N LEU A 67 -15.00 1.92 15.51
CA LEU A 67 -15.82 2.50 14.46
C LEU A 67 -15.77 4.03 14.51
N LYS A 68 -15.89 4.62 15.70
CA LYS A 68 -15.78 6.09 15.89
C LYS A 68 -14.39 6.63 15.53
N LYS A 69 -13.34 5.83 15.72
CA LYS A 69 -11.95 6.26 15.51
C LYS A 69 -11.52 6.15 14.06
N PHE A 70 -11.96 5.12 13.36
CA PHE A 70 -11.42 4.74 12.04
C PHE A 70 -12.40 4.92 10.88
N TYR A 71 -13.65 5.27 11.14
CA TYR A 71 -14.62 5.64 10.10
C TYR A 71 -14.93 7.14 10.15
N PRO A 72 -14.90 7.85 8.99
CA PRO A 72 -14.49 7.36 7.67
C PRO A 72 -12.97 7.14 7.56
N THR A 73 -12.55 6.23 6.66
CA THR A 73 -11.13 5.92 6.46
C THR A 73 -10.42 6.96 5.58
N ASP A 74 -9.09 7.00 5.59
CA ASP A 74 -8.34 7.98 4.80
C ASP A 74 -8.24 7.60 3.32
N VAL A 75 -7.74 6.40 3.02
CA VAL A 75 -7.38 5.99 1.65
C VAL A 75 -7.83 4.56 1.36
N LEU A 76 -8.63 4.39 0.31
CA LEU A 76 -8.93 3.08 -0.28
C LEU A 76 -8.01 2.83 -1.47
N ILE A 77 -7.18 1.78 -1.40
CA ILE A 77 -6.31 1.35 -2.51
C ILE A 77 -6.96 0.17 -3.22
N THR A 78 -7.18 0.29 -4.53
CA THR A 78 -7.79 -0.80 -5.31
C THR A 78 -7.49 -0.71 -6.81
N ALA A 79 -8.07 -1.61 -7.59
CA ALA A 79 -7.87 -1.76 -9.03
C ALA A 79 -9.13 -1.31 -9.81
N PRO A 80 -8.99 -0.88 -11.07
CA PRO A 80 -10.11 -0.36 -11.85
C PRO A 80 -11.23 -1.39 -12.10
N GLU A 81 -10.91 -2.68 -12.10
CA GLU A 81 -11.88 -3.74 -12.44
C GLU A 81 -13.01 -3.90 -11.41
N ILE A 82 -12.81 -3.46 -10.17
CA ILE A 82 -13.82 -3.56 -9.09
C ILE A 82 -14.32 -2.20 -8.63
N LEU A 83 -14.10 -1.14 -9.42
CA LEU A 83 -14.57 0.21 -9.11
C LEU A 83 -16.10 0.25 -8.91
N PHE A 84 -16.87 -0.35 -9.83
CA PHE A 84 -18.34 -0.36 -9.74
C PHE A 84 -18.87 -1.46 -8.83
N PHE A 85 -18.20 -2.61 -8.78
CA PHE A 85 -18.66 -3.74 -7.98
C PHE A 85 -18.38 -3.57 -6.49
N TRP A 86 -17.34 -2.81 -6.13
CA TRP A 86 -16.90 -2.66 -4.75
C TRP A 86 -16.92 -1.20 -4.28
N VAL A 87 -16.15 -0.32 -4.92
CA VAL A 87 -15.98 1.07 -4.45
C VAL A 87 -17.31 1.83 -4.46
N ALA A 88 -18.02 1.83 -5.58
CA ALA A 88 -19.31 2.50 -5.70
C ALA A 88 -20.34 1.93 -4.71
N ARG A 89 -20.31 0.61 -4.49
CA ARG A 89 -21.20 -0.05 -3.52
C ARG A 89 -20.85 0.36 -2.08
N MET A 90 -19.57 0.41 -1.71
CA MET A 90 -19.17 0.90 -0.39
C MET A 90 -19.64 2.33 -0.14
N VAL A 91 -19.57 3.20 -1.14
CA VAL A 91 -20.11 4.56 -1.04
C VAL A 91 -21.63 4.54 -0.82
N MET A 92 -22.37 3.73 -1.59
CA MET A 92 -23.83 3.58 -1.39
C MET A 92 -24.16 3.10 0.02
N ALA A 93 -23.43 2.08 0.52
CA ALA A 93 -23.65 1.54 1.86
C ALA A 93 -23.30 2.54 2.97
N GLY A 94 -22.20 3.29 2.83
CA GLY A 94 -21.84 4.36 3.77
C GLY A 94 -22.91 5.45 3.82
N LEU A 95 -23.37 5.91 2.66
CA LEU A 95 -24.44 6.91 2.56
C LEU A 95 -25.79 6.39 3.07
N GLU A 96 -26.06 5.09 2.95
CA GLU A 96 -27.32 4.52 3.44
C GLU A 96 -27.28 4.27 4.95
N PHE A 97 -26.24 3.62 5.48
CA PHE A 97 -26.22 3.15 6.87
C PHE A 97 -25.56 4.13 7.84
N LYS A 98 -24.52 4.86 7.40
CA LYS A 98 -23.77 5.82 8.25
C LYS A 98 -24.02 7.28 7.87
N LYS A 99 -24.71 7.53 6.75
CA LYS A 99 -25.01 8.86 6.20
C LYS A 99 -23.75 9.70 5.91
N GLU A 100 -22.64 9.03 5.63
CA GLU A 100 -21.32 9.63 5.38
C GLU A 100 -20.56 8.87 4.29
N ILE A 101 -19.63 9.54 3.61
CA ILE A 101 -18.76 8.92 2.61
C ILE A 101 -17.69 8.08 3.35
N PRO A 102 -17.52 6.78 3.02
CA PRO A 102 -16.71 5.86 3.81
C PRO A 102 -15.20 6.10 3.77
N PHE A 103 -14.68 6.84 2.80
CA PHE A 103 -13.25 7.12 2.63
C PHE A 103 -13.01 8.49 2.00
N HIS A 104 -11.94 9.16 2.37
CA HIS A 104 -11.58 10.49 1.85
C HIS A 104 -10.98 10.42 0.43
N SER A 105 -10.11 9.44 0.18
CA SER A 105 -9.40 9.27 -1.09
C SER A 105 -9.50 7.85 -1.62
N VAL A 106 -9.55 7.70 -2.95
CA VAL A 106 -9.47 6.40 -3.64
C VAL A 106 -8.25 6.41 -4.56
N TYR A 107 -7.28 5.54 -4.28
CA TYR A 107 -6.11 5.34 -5.11
C TYR A 107 -6.31 4.11 -6.00
N ILE A 108 -6.36 4.34 -7.32
CA ILE A 108 -6.52 3.28 -8.31
C ILE A 108 -5.16 2.93 -8.90
N HIS A 109 -4.64 1.75 -8.56
CA HIS A 109 -3.42 1.23 -9.15
C HIS A 109 -3.71 0.51 -10.47
N GLY A 110 -2.71 0.41 -11.35
CA GLY A 110 -2.83 -0.35 -12.60
C GLY A 110 -2.87 -1.86 -12.37
N THR A 111 -3.25 -2.59 -13.41
CA THR A 111 -3.33 -4.05 -13.40
C THR A 111 -1.97 -4.65 -13.76
N VAL A 112 -1.56 -5.68 -13.03
CA VAL A 112 -0.37 -6.46 -13.36
C VAL A 112 -0.63 -7.33 -14.60
N ARG A 113 0.25 -7.21 -15.59
CA ARG A 113 0.24 -7.91 -16.86
C ARG A 113 1.53 -8.69 -17.04
N ASP A 114 1.46 -9.77 -17.82
CA ASP A 114 2.65 -10.47 -18.27
C ASP A 114 3.42 -9.66 -19.32
N LYS A 115 4.62 -10.14 -19.68
CA LYS A 115 5.48 -9.55 -20.72
C LYS A 115 4.81 -9.34 -22.09
N THR A 116 3.69 -10.01 -22.37
CA THR A 116 2.94 -9.88 -23.62
C THR A 116 1.75 -8.93 -23.50
N GLY A 117 1.52 -8.35 -22.32
CA GLY A 117 0.42 -7.44 -22.02
C GLY A 117 -0.89 -8.13 -21.65
N ARG A 118 -0.91 -9.46 -21.49
CA ARG A 118 -2.11 -10.15 -21.02
C ARG A 118 -2.22 -9.99 -19.50
N LYS A 119 -3.44 -9.76 -19.02
CA LYS A 119 -3.72 -9.72 -17.58
C LYS A 119 -3.27 -11.03 -16.94
N MET A 120 -2.54 -10.94 -15.82
CA MET A 120 -2.18 -12.13 -15.05
C MET A 120 -3.43 -12.72 -14.39
N SER A 121 -3.68 -14.01 -14.59
CA SER A 121 -4.79 -14.72 -13.91
C SER A 121 -4.52 -16.21 -13.80
N LYS A 122 -5.14 -16.85 -12.80
CA LYS A 122 -4.98 -18.29 -12.58
C LYS A 122 -5.49 -19.10 -13.78
N SER A 123 -6.57 -18.64 -14.40
CA SER A 123 -7.16 -19.27 -15.59
C SER A 123 -6.26 -19.24 -16.83
N PHE A 124 -5.40 -18.23 -16.96
CA PHE A 124 -4.47 -18.13 -18.10
C PHE A 124 -3.11 -18.79 -17.85
N GLY A 125 -2.83 -19.25 -16.62
CA GLY A 125 -1.57 -19.89 -16.28
C GLY A 125 -0.34 -19.00 -16.37
N ASN A 126 -0.52 -17.67 -16.49
CA ASN A 126 0.54 -16.67 -16.68
C ASN A 126 0.85 -15.89 -15.40
N ILE A 127 0.70 -16.53 -14.23
CA ILE A 127 0.97 -15.92 -12.93
C ILE A 127 2.43 -16.08 -12.56
N ILE A 128 3.02 -15.02 -12.03
CA ILE A 128 4.23 -15.07 -11.24
C ILE A 128 3.82 -15.18 -9.77
N ASP A 129 4.19 -16.27 -9.10
CA ASP A 129 3.93 -16.44 -7.68
C ASP A 129 4.86 -15.54 -6.86
N PRO A 130 4.33 -14.57 -6.09
CA PRO A 130 5.17 -13.68 -5.29
C PRO A 130 6.04 -14.44 -4.27
N LEU A 131 5.60 -15.60 -3.78
CA LEU A 131 6.40 -16.38 -2.83
C LEU A 131 7.65 -16.98 -3.47
N ASN A 132 7.56 -17.38 -4.74
CA ASN A 132 8.73 -17.85 -5.49
C ASN A 132 9.73 -16.72 -5.69
N ILE A 133 9.26 -15.52 -6.04
CA ILE A 133 10.10 -14.33 -6.17
C ILE A 133 10.75 -13.97 -4.82
N ILE A 134 10.00 -14.02 -3.72
CA ILE A 134 10.56 -13.78 -2.37
C ILE A 134 11.65 -14.79 -2.04
N ALA A 135 11.43 -16.07 -2.33
CA ALA A 135 12.42 -17.12 -2.09
C ALA A 135 13.70 -16.94 -2.93
N GLU A 136 13.57 -16.41 -4.15
CA GLU A 136 14.70 -16.22 -5.07
C GLU A 136 15.49 -14.93 -4.82
N VAL A 137 14.78 -13.80 -4.68
CA VAL A 137 15.41 -12.46 -4.64
C VAL A 137 15.10 -11.65 -3.40
N GLY A 138 14.21 -12.12 -2.52
CA GLY A 138 13.85 -11.47 -1.26
C GLY A 138 12.62 -10.56 -1.35
N ALA A 139 11.98 -10.34 -0.20
CA ALA A 139 10.75 -9.55 -0.10
C ALA A 139 10.95 -8.06 -0.42
N ASP A 140 12.07 -7.47 -0.01
CA ASP A 140 12.36 -6.08 -0.34
C ASP A 140 12.58 -5.87 -1.84
N SER A 141 13.21 -6.84 -2.51
CA SER A 141 13.40 -6.81 -3.96
C SER A 141 12.06 -6.83 -4.69
N LEU A 142 11.12 -7.68 -4.25
CA LEU A 142 9.75 -7.72 -4.76
C LEU A 142 9.05 -6.37 -4.57
N ARG A 143 9.01 -5.86 -3.33
CA ARG A 143 8.33 -4.60 -2.98
C ARG A 143 8.88 -3.42 -3.75
N PHE A 144 10.20 -3.22 -3.72
CA PHE A 144 10.85 -2.09 -4.37
C PHE A 144 10.67 -2.12 -5.88
N SER A 145 10.81 -3.29 -6.51
CA SER A 145 10.62 -3.42 -7.97
C SER A 145 9.18 -3.13 -8.37
N LEU A 146 8.19 -3.66 -7.64
CA LEU A 146 6.78 -3.40 -7.93
C LEU A 146 6.47 -1.90 -7.81
N VAL A 147 6.83 -1.26 -6.70
CA VAL A 147 6.56 0.17 -6.50
C VAL A 147 7.27 1.03 -7.55
N SER A 148 8.53 0.73 -7.86
CA SER A 148 9.30 1.47 -8.88
C SER A 148 8.71 1.36 -10.28
N LEU A 149 8.09 0.22 -10.61
CA LEU A 149 7.49 -0.02 -11.92
C LEU A 149 6.01 0.39 -12.00
N THR A 150 5.37 0.66 -10.87
CA THR A 150 3.96 1.08 -10.80
C THR A 150 3.83 2.58 -11.02
N SER A 151 3.99 3.03 -12.26
CA SER A 151 3.65 4.41 -12.62
C SER A 151 2.17 4.69 -12.35
N PHE A 152 1.87 5.92 -11.92
CA PHE A 152 0.51 6.32 -11.55
C PHE A 152 -0.52 5.96 -12.64
N SER A 153 -1.53 5.17 -12.25
CA SER A 153 -2.64 4.74 -13.12
C SER A 153 -2.23 3.96 -14.40
N GLN A 154 -1.02 3.40 -14.47
CA GLN A 154 -0.58 2.58 -15.59
C GLN A 154 -0.44 1.10 -15.22
N ASP A 155 -0.79 0.24 -16.17
CA ASP A 155 -0.58 -1.19 -16.04
C ASP A 155 0.91 -1.53 -16.06
N ILE A 156 1.28 -2.55 -15.29
CA ILE A 156 2.67 -2.97 -15.12
C ILE A 156 2.89 -4.22 -15.94
N PHE A 157 3.94 -4.23 -16.75
CA PHE A 157 4.38 -5.40 -17.49
C PHE A 157 5.49 -6.08 -16.71
N LEU A 158 5.20 -7.26 -16.15
CA LEU A 158 6.14 -8.00 -15.33
C LEU A 158 6.69 -9.22 -16.06
N SER A 159 7.99 -9.41 -15.87
CA SER A 159 8.71 -10.67 -16.04
C SER A 159 9.49 -10.97 -14.76
N GLU A 160 10.05 -12.17 -14.63
CA GLU A 160 10.94 -12.50 -13.52
C GLU A 160 12.15 -11.55 -13.47
N ASP A 161 12.65 -11.11 -14.63
CA ASP A 161 13.75 -10.15 -14.73
C ASP A 161 13.42 -8.76 -14.14
N SER A 162 12.13 -8.40 -14.05
CA SER A 162 11.71 -7.13 -13.46
C SER A 162 12.15 -6.97 -12.00
N PHE A 163 12.31 -8.08 -11.28
CA PHE A 163 12.70 -8.08 -9.86
C PHE A 163 14.21 -7.96 -9.63
N LEU A 164 15.01 -8.05 -10.70
CA LEU A 164 16.46 -7.84 -10.63
C LEU A 164 16.80 -6.40 -10.25
N LEU A 165 15.94 -5.43 -10.57
CA LEU A 165 16.08 -4.04 -10.16
C LEU A 165 16.19 -3.93 -8.63
N GLY A 166 15.18 -4.42 -7.91
CA GLY A 166 15.16 -4.40 -6.44
C GLY A 166 16.29 -5.22 -5.83
N ARG A 167 16.60 -6.39 -6.39
CA ARG A 167 17.71 -7.24 -5.92
C ARG A 167 19.05 -6.53 -6.01
N ASN A 168 19.34 -5.92 -7.16
CA ASN A 168 20.61 -5.24 -7.37
C ASN A 168 20.73 -4.00 -6.49
N PHE A 169 19.60 -3.29 -6.25
CA PHE A 169 19.56 -2.17 -5.32
C PHE A 169 19.79 -2.58 -3.88
N ALA A 170 19.11 -3.64 -3.40
CA ALA A 170 19.34 -4.24 -2.08
C ALA A 170 20.83 -4.59 -1.88
N ASN A 171 21.44 -5.24 -2.87
CA ASN A 171 22.87 -5.59 -2.84
C ASN A 171 23.78 -4.35 -2.78
N LYS A 172 23.45 -3.27 -3.52
CA LYS A 172 24.20 -2.01 -3.46
C LYS A 172 24.11 -1.38 -2.07
N ILE A 173 22.91 -1.37 -1.46
CA ILE A 173 22.68 -0.88 -0.11
C ILE A 173 23.48 -1.67 0.93
N TRP A 174 23.42 -3.01 0.86
CA TRP A 174 24.17 -3.88 1.75
C TRP A 174 25.68 -3.62 1.67
N ASN A 175 26.23 -3.56 0.45
CA ASN A 175 27.67 -3.36 0.24
C ASN A 175 28.15 -1.99 0.76
N ALA A 176 27.38 -0.93 0.50
CA ALA A 176 27.70 0.41 1.01
C ALA A 176 27.60 0.46 2.54
N SER A 177 26.54 -0.11 3.12
CA SER A 177 26.32 -0.16 4.57
C SER A 177 27.46 -0.91 5.26
N ARG A 178 27.81 -2.09 4.76
CA ARG A 178 28.94 -2.88 5.27
C ARG A 178 30.24 -2.07 5.25
N LEU A 179 30.56 -1.41 4.13
CA LEU A 179 31.77 -0.60 4.01
C LEU A 179 31.82 0.52 5.04
N ILE A 180 30.68 1.18 5.31
CA ILE A 180 30.56 2.27 6.29
C ILE A 180 30.74 1.72 7.70
N LEU A 181 30.07 0.61 8.04
CA LEU A 181 30.17 -0.05 9.34
C LEU A 181 31.60 -0.50 9.66
N GLU A 182 32.36 -0.97 8.66
CA GLU A 182 33.77 -1.33 8.80
C GLU A 182 34.70 -0.15 9.15
N LYS A 183 34.24 1.12 9.01
CA LYS A 183 35.06 2.31 9.36
C LYS A 183 35.07 2.64 10.86
N GLY A 184 34.34 1.89 11.67
CA GLY A 184 34.36 1.98 13.13
C GLY A 184 33.05 2.54 13.70
N ASN A 185 32.77 2.17 14.95
CA ASN A 185 31.54 2.53 15.62
C ASN A 185 31.65 3.91 16.28
N VAL A 186 31.29 4.96 15.52
CA VAL A 186 31.05 6.31 16.07
C VAL A 186 29.58 6.55 16.40
N VAL A 187 28.69 5.56 16.15
CA VAL A 187 27.24 5.70 16.30
C VAL A 187 26.88 6.05 17.74
N ALA A 188 27.49 5.41 18.73
CA ALA A 188 27.24 5.70 20.14
C ALA A 188 27.59 7.16 20.54
N GLU A 189 28.58 7.78 19.90
CA GLU A 189 28.96 9.18 20.16
C GLU A 189 28.00 10.18 19.48
N LEU A 190 27.30 9.74 18.43
CA LEU A 190 26.48 10.60 17.56
C LEU A 190 24.97 10.39 17.73
N ALA A 191 24.56 9.30 18.38
CA ALA A 191 23.16 8.96 18.58
C ALA A 191 22.44 10.03 19.40
N LEU A 192 21.26 10.45 18.92
CA LEU A 192 20.37 11.31 19.68
C LEU A 192 19.58 10.47 20.70
N PRO A 193 19.24 11.04 21.86
CA PRO A 193 18.44 10.35 22.86
C PRO A 193 17.06 9.97 22.33
N ASN A 194 16.48 8.91 22.89
CA ASN A 194 15.16 8.37 22.53
C ASN A 194 15.04 7.94 21.06
N ASN A 195 16.09 7.36 20.49
CA ASN A 195 16.11 6.82 19.11
C ASN A 195 15.73 7.85 18.02
N LYS A 196 16.00 9.13 18.26
CA LYS A 196 15.72 10.22 17.32
C LYS A 196 16.70 10.33 16.15
N GLY A 197 17.47 9.28 15.88
CA GLY A 197 18.48 9.24 14.82
C GLY A 197 19.83 9.79 15.23
N ILE A 198 20.62 10.19 14.24
CA ILE A 198 21.99 10.67 14.43
C ILE A 198 22.05 12.20 14.39
N LYS A 199 22.84 12.80 15.28
CA LYS A 199 23.06 14.26 15.28
C LYS A 199 23.72 14.71 13.96
N SER A 200 23.13 15.71 13.32
CA SER A 200 23.68 16.30 12.09
C SER A 200 25.13 16.76 12.28
N PRO A 201 26.09 16.18 11.53
CA PRO A 201 27.50 16.52 11.64
C PRO A 201 27.83 17.80 10.86
N LYS A 202 28.81 18.57 11.34
CA LYS A 202 29.29 19.76 10.62
C LYS A 202 30.08 19.35 9.36
N PRO A 203 29.70 19.78 8.15
CA PRO A 203 30.50 19.52 6.96
C PRO A 203 31.88 20.20 7.07
N ALA A 204 32.91 19.55 6.53
CA ALA A 204 34.29 20.06 6.58
C ALA A 204 34.85 20.42 5.19
N HIS A 205 34.37 19.75 4.14
CA HIS A 205 34.82 19.94 2.75
C HIS A 205 33.62 20.16 1.84
N LEU A 206 33.83 20.79 0.68
CA LEU A 206 32.76 21.07 -0.29
C LEU A 206 31.87 19.85 -0.62
N PRO A 207 32.41 18.63 -0.84
CA PRO A 207 31.58 17.44 -1.06
C PRO A 207 30.63 17.11 0.11
N ASP A 208 31.03 17.42 1.35
CA ASP A 208 30.20 17.21 2.54
C ASP A 208 28.99 18.16 2.53
N PHE A 209 29.19 19.42 2.15
CA PHE A 209 28.10 20.38 2.01
C PHE A 209 27.13 19.97 0.91
N TRP A 210 27.67 19.54 -0.23
CA TRP A 210 26.87 19.10 -1.37
C TRP A 210 25.97 17.91 -1.02
N ILE A 211 26.53 16.82 -0.48
CA ILE A 211 25.73 15.61 -0.23
C ILE A 211 24.66 15.83 0.86
N LEU A 212 24.96 16.66 1.87
CA LEU A 212 23.98 17.00 2.91
C LEU A 212 22.85 17.87 2.35
N SER A 213 23.15 18.81 1.44
CA SER A 213 22.12 19.57 0.72
C SER A 213 21.26 18.65 -0.14
N ARG A 214 21.90 17.73 -0.89
CA ARG A 214 21.20 16.75 -1.73
C ARG A 214 20.28 15.84 -0.92
N LEU A 215 20.71 15.38 0.25
CA LEU A 215 19.85 14.59 1.15
C LEU A 215 18.58 15.37 1.54
N TYR A 216 18.72 16.65 1.92
CA TYR A 216 17.57 17.49 2.30
C TYR A 216 16.61 17.74 1.13
N GLU A 217 17.15 17.97 -0.07
CA GLU A 217 16.35 18.12 -1.29
C GLU A 217 15.55 16.84 -1.58
N VAL A 218 16.20 15.68 -1.46
CA VAL A 218 15.58 14.35 -1.68
C VAL A 218 14.54 14.02 -0.62
N GLU A 219 14.78 14.37 0.66
CA GLU A 219 13.79 14.23 1.73
C GLU A 219 12.51 15.04 1.42
N THR A 220 12.67 16.27 0.93
CA THR A 220 11.56 17.14 0.54
C THR A 220 10.80 16.58 -0.67
N GLU A 221 11.52 16.08 -1.67
CA GLU A 221 10.96 15.45 -2.87
C GLU A 221 10.15 14.21 -2.53
N ILE A 222 10.74 13.27 -1.77
CA ILE A 222 10.07 12.05 -1.34
C ILE A 222 8.83 12.36 -0.51
N THR A 223 8.91 13.30 0.44
CA THR A 223 7.76 13.68 1.27
C THR A 223 6.59 14.16 0.40
N ARG A 224 6.87 15.08 -0.53
CA ARG A 224 5.87 15.60 -1.48
C ARG A 224 5.25 14.49 -2.33
N ASP A 225 6.09 13.57 -2.81
CA ASP A 225 5.64 12.49 -3.68
C ASP A 225 4.80 11.46 -2.93
N LEU A 226 5.15 11.14 -1.69
CA LEU A 226 4.33 10.29 -0.81
C LEU A 226 2.97 10.94 -0.49
N GLU A 227 2.95 12.23 -0.13
CA GLU A 227 1.71 12.99 0.09
C GLU A 227 0.81 13.05 -1.15
N SER A 228 1.40 12.98 -2.34
CA SER A 228 0.70 13.00 -3.63
C SER A 228 0.43 11.61 -4.21
N PHE A 229 0.66 10.53 -3.45
CA PHE A 229 0.55 9.13 -3.91
C PHE A 229 1.42 8.76 -5.13
N ARG A 230 2.51 9.51 -5.39
CA ARG A 230 3.49 9.25 -6.44
C ARG A 230 4.61 8.32 -5.94
N PHE A 231 4.25 7.11 -5.55
CA PHE A 231 5.17 6.16 -4.94
C PHE A 231 6.34 5.74 -5.85
N ASN A 232 6.11 5.65 -7.16
CA ASN A 232 7.15 5.34 -8.13
C ASN A 232 8.22 6.45 -8.23
N GLU A 233 7.80 7.72 -8.18
CA GLU A 233 8.71 8.88 -8.20
C GLU A 233 9.55 8.92 -6.92
N ALA A 234 8.92 8.68 -5.76
CA ALA A 234 9.63 8.58 -4.48
C ALA A 234 10.68 7.45 -4.49
N ALA A 235 10.33 6.26 -5.01
CA ALA A 235 11.27 5.16 -5.16
C ALA A 235 12.41 5.50 -6.16
N GLY A 236 12.10 6.21 -7.24
CA GLY A 236 13.06 6.71 -8.21
C GLY A 236 14.05 7.69 -7.58
N ALA A 237 13.58 8.67 -6.81
CA ALA A 237 14.41 9.64 -6.10
C ALA A 237 15.35 8.95 -5.10
N LEU A 238 14.85 7.98 -4.33
CA LEU A 238 15.65 7.15 -3.42
C LEU A 238 16.77 6.40 -4.16
N TYR A 239 16.44 5.76 -5.28
CA TYR A 239 17.40 5.05 -6.11
C TYR A 239 18.48 5.99 -6.65
N GLN A 240 18.07 7.12 -7.24
CA GLN A 240 18.98 8.10 -7.84
C GLN A 240 19.94 8.67 -6.79
N PHE A 241 19.42 9.09 -5.64
CA PHE A 241 20.24 9.61 -4.55
C PHE A 241 21.24 8.57 -4.04
N PHE A 242 20.77 7.37 -3.71
CA PHE A 242 21.66 6.40 -3.06
C PHE A 242 22.69 5.83 -4.02
N TRP A 243 22.27 5.50 -5.24
CA TRP A 243 23.16 4.88 -6.20
C TRP A 243 24.13 5.89 -6.79
N HIS A 244 23.61 6.98 -7.34
CA HIS A 244 24.41 7.90 -8.15
C HIS A 244 25.01 9.03 -7.32
N ASP A 245 24.22 9.73 -6.49
CA ASP A 245 24.78 10.83 -5.68
C ASP A 245 25.67 10.31 -4.53
N PHE A 246 25.18 9.32 -3.79
CA PHE A 246 25.86 8.81 -2.60
C PHE A 246 26.96 7.79 -2.94
N CYS A 247 26.62 6.67 -3.57
CA CYS A 247 27.60 5.59 -3.77
C CYS A 247 28.63 5.90 -4.87
N ASP A 248 28.18 6.34 -6.05
CA ASP A 248 29.08 6.54 -7.19
C ASP A 248 29.97 7.78 -7.01
N TRP A 249 29.48 8.81 -6.30
CA TRP A 249 30.22 10.05 -6.06
C TRP A 249 30.69 10.22 -4.61
N TYR A 250 29.78 10.49 -3.66
CA TYR A 250 30.20 10.91 -2.33
C TYR A 250 31.04 9.87 -1.60
N LEU A 251 30.65 8.60 -1.65
CA LEU A 251 31.35 7.49 -0.98
C LEU A 251 32.76 7.29 -1.54
N GLU A 252 32.95 7.45 -2.86
CA GLU A 252 34.27 7.41 -3.50
C GLU A 252 35.12 8.62 -3.10
N ILE A 253 34.55 9.82 -3.11
CA ILE A 253 35.24 11.05 -2.67
C ILE A 253 35.64 10.93 -1.20
N ALA A 254 34.76 10.39 -0.35
CA ALA A 254 34.98 10.21 1.08
C ALA A 254 36.20 9.31 1.35
N LYS A 255 36.55 8.36 0.47
CA LYS A 255 37.74 7.49 0.63
C LYS A 255 39.05 8.27 0.69
N PHE A 256 39.15 9.43 0.04
CA PHE A 256 40.33 10.29 0.13
C PHE A 256 40.47 10.96 1.51
N TYR A 257 39.35 11.25 2.16
CA TYR A 257 39.29 11.96 3.45
C TYR A 257 39.15 11.00 4.65
N LEU A 258 38.73 9.76 4.42
CA LEU A 258 38.52 8.70 5.41
C LEU A 258 39.77 8.38 6.23
N LYS A 259 40.96 8.48 5.62
CA LYS A 259 42.24 8.29 6.33
C LYS A 259 42.52 9.36 7.39
N LYS A 260 41.74 10.44 7.47
CA LYS A 260 42.11 11.60 8.30
C LYS A 260 41.13 12.06 9.37
N LYS A 261 39.81 11.80 9.42
CA LYS A 261 38.96 12.42 10.48
C LYS A 261 37.69 11.63 10.85
N LYS A 262 37.39 11.57 12.17
CA LYS A 262 36.09 11.19 12.75
C LYS A 262 34.89 11.89 12.07
N GLN A 263 35.11 13.09 11.53
CA GLN A 263 34.08 13.89 10.89
C GLN A 263 33.45 13.24 9.65
N THR A 264 34.26 12.74 8.71
CA THR A 264 33.75 12.10 7.48
C THR A 264 32.99 10.82 7.79
N VAL A 265 33.47 10.04 8.77
CA VAL A 265 32.76 8.85 9.25
C VAL A 265 31.40 9.26 9.84
N SER A 266 31.34 10.34 10.62
CA SER A 266 30.08 10.86 11.17
C SER A 266 29.07 11.25 10.08
N ILE A 267 29.52 11.87 8.99
CA ILE A 267 28.68 12.22 7.85
C ILE A 267 28.16 10.98 7.13
N LEU A 268 29.01 9.98 6.89
CA LEU A 268 28.59 8.72 6.26
C LEU A 268 27.50 8.01 7.07
N PHE A 269 27.64 7.96 8.40
CA PHE A 269 26.61 7.39 9.27
C PHE A 269 25.33 8.20 9.28
N TYR A 270 25.42 9.54 9.35
CA TYR A 270 24.25 10.41 9.28
C TYR A 270 23.47 10.23 7.97
N LEU A 271 24.18 10.18 6.84
CA LEU A 271 23.56 9.94 5.53
C LEU A 271 22.90 8.56 5.46
N LEU A 272 23.57 7.53 5.95
CA LEU A 272 23.04 6.16 5.95
C LEU A 272 21.79 6.03 6.84
N ASP A 273 21.81 6.53 8.08
CA ASP A 273 20.65 6.49 9.00
C ASP A 273 19.43 7.20 8.39
N ASN A 274 19.61 8.40 7.85
CA ASN A 274 18.51 9.13 7.22
C ASN A 274 18.01 8.44 5.95
N PHE A 275 18.92 7.94 5.11
CA PHE A 275 18.52 7.20 3.91
C PHE A 275 17.72 5.93 4.24
N LEU A 276 18.16 5.13 5.22
CA LEU A 276 17.46 3.90 5.59
C LEU A 276 16.06 4.19 6.16
N ARG A 277 15.89 5.29 6.92
CA ARG A 277 14.56 5.75 7.37
C ARG A 277 13.64 6.10 6.21
N LEU A 278 14.15 6.83 5.21
CA LEU A 278 13.39 7.19 4.02
C LEU A 278 13.04 5.97 3.16
N LEU A 279 13.93 4.97 3.13
CA LEU A 279 13.74 3.73 2.37
C LEU A 279 12.80 2.72 3.06
N HIS A 280 12.66 2.77 4.38
CA HIS A 280 11.94 1.77 5.18
C HIS A 280 10.50 1.45 4.69
N PRO A 281 9.67 2.41 4.27
CA PRO A 281 8.34 2.10 3.72
C PRO A 281 8.38 1.18 2.48
N PHE A 282 9.48 1.22 1.72
CA PHE A 282 9.69 0.46 0.50
C PHE A 282 10.38 -0.88 0.76
N MET A 283 11.47 -0.88 1.55
CA MET A 283 12.32 -2.06 1.81
C MET A 283 12.53 -2.29 3.31
N PRO A 284 11.50 -2.72 4.06
CA PRO A 284 11.55 -2.78 5.51
C PRO A 284 12.58 -3.76 6.07
N PHE A 285 12.87 -4.88 5.40
CA PHE A 285 13.70 -5.94 5.99
C PHE A 285 15.19 -5.61 6.00
N ILE A 286 15.72 -4.99 4.95
CA ILE A 286 17.13 -4.60 4.85
C ILE A 286 17.45 -3.32 5.63
N THR A 287 16.42 -2.51 5.91
CA THR A 287 16.56 -1.25 6.64
C THR A 287 16.55 -1.40 8.16
N GLU A 288 16.12 -2.56 8.68
CA GLU A 288 16.22 -2.95 10.10
C GLU A 288 17.56 -3.67 10.39
#